data_AF-A0A9E4KCU3-F1
#
_entry.id   AF-A0A9E4KCU3-F1
#
_cell.length_a   1.000
_cell.length_b   1.000
_cell.length_c   1.000
_cell.angle_alpha   90.00
_cell.angle_beta   90.00
_cell.angle_gamma   90.00
#
_symmetry.space_group_name_H-M   'P 1'
#
loop_
_entity.id
_entity.type
_entity.pdbx_description
1 polymer ?
#
loop_
_entity_poly.entity_id
_entity_poly.type
_entity_poly.pdbx_seq_one_letter_code
_entity_poly.pdbx_strand_id
1 'polypeptide(L)'
;MMMTTIKLDSLMEWRLLPVMAERRIRRATDLKRLLEDEGIEISSSQLSRLVSSTPQRLSMELLGGLMRVLDCEASDLIRRVDRESNTTPTPKPTVKKKKAIIRQRKPASQKTEEAAESLTGPKVAPFPIPKREK
;
A
#
# COMPACT_ATOMS: atom_id res chain seq x y z
N MET A 1 -14.89 -35.12 -31.12
CA MET A 1 -13.82 -35.04 -30.12
C MET A 1 -14.04 -33.76 -29.32
N MET A 2 -14.76 -33.82 -28.20
CA MET A 2 -14.97 -32.63 -27.35
C MET A 2 -13.69 -32.43 -26.54
N MET A 3 -12.88 -31.44 -26.90
CA MET A 3 -11.74 -31.02 -26.08
C MET A 3 -12.31 -30.45 -24.79
N THR A 4 -12.31 -31.26 -23.73
CA THR A 4 -12.66 -30.83 -22.38
C THR A 4 -11.64 -29.78 -21.96
N THR A 5 -11.98 -28.51 -22.18
CA THR A 5 -11.20 -27.38 -21.70
C THR A 5 -11.30 -27.38 -20.17
N ILE A 6 -10.27 -27.94 -19.54
CA ILE A 6 -10.07 -27.84 -18.11
C ILE A 6 -10.06 -26.35 -17.79
N LYS A 7 -11.10 -25.85 -17.10
CA LYS A 7 -11.13 -24.47 -16.56
C LYS A 7 -10.03 -24.37 -15.50
N LEU A 8 -8.83 -23.99 -15.93
CA LEU A 8 -7.66 -23.81 -15.06
C LEU A 8 -7.89 -22.72 -14.00
N ASP A 9 -8.85 -21.81 -14.26
CA ASP A 9 -9.32 -20.79 -13.33
C ASP A 9 -9.86 -21.37 -12.01
N SER A 10 -10.41 -22.59 -12.00
CA SER A 10 -10.93 -23.21 -10.77
C SER A 10 -9.85 -23.69 -9.79
N LEU A 11 -8.56 -23.69 -10.18
CA LEU A 11 -7.46 -24.09 -9.31
C LEU A 11 -6.77 -22.89 -8.64
N MET A 12 -7.01 -21.66 -9.11
CA MET A 12 -6.33 -20.45 -8.62
C MET A 12 -7.33 -19.46 -8.06
N GLU A 13 -7.14 -19.06 -6.80
CA GLU A 13 -7.90 -18.03 -6.13
C GLU A 13 -7.15 -16.71 -6.18
N TRP A 14 -7.86 -15.67 -6.62
CA TRP A 14 -7.42 -14.28 -6.52
C TRP A 14 -7.89 -13.67 -5.20
N ARG A 15 -6.93 -13.24 -4.37
CA ARG A 15 -7.13 -12.83 -2.97
C ARG A 15 -6.89 -11.33 -2.73
N LEU A 16 -7.02 -10.48 -3.75
CA LEU A 16 -6.78 -9.05 -3.57
C LEU A 16 -7.74 -8.41 -2.55
N LEU A 17 -9.04 -8.70 -2.64
CA LEU A 17 -10.04 -8.12 -1.73
C LEU A 17 -9.81 -8.45 -0.23
N PRO A 18 -9.56 -9.72 0.17
CA PRO A 18 -9.22 -10.01 1.56
C PRO A 18 -7.90 -9.37 2.00
N VAL A 19 -6.87 -9.33 1.15
CA VAL A 19 -5.59 -8.66 1.46
C VAL A 19 -5.77 -7.14 1.64
N MET A 20 -6.64 -6.51 0.84
CA MET A 20 -7.02 -5.10 1.03
C MET A 20 -7.71 -4.88 2.38
N ALA A 21 -8.63 -5.76 2.77
CA ALA A 21 -9.37 -5.67 4.03
C ALA A 21 -8.45 -5.81 5.25
N GLU A 22 -7.47 -6.72 5.21
CA GLU A 22 -6.44 -6.88 6.25
C GLU A 22 -5.65 -5.57 6.49
N ARG A 23 -5.46 -4.79 5.43
CA ARG A 23 -4.73 -3.50 5.45
C ARG A 23 -5.63 -2.29 5.64
N ARG A 24 -6.90 -2.52 5.99
CA ARG A 24 -7.93 -1.49 6.21
C ARG A 24 -8.27 -0.65 4.97
N ILE A 25 -7.94 -1.13 3.77
CA ILE A 25 -8.32 -0.49 2.51
C ILE A 25 -9.67 -1.05 2.08
N ARG A 26 -10.72 -0.22 2.07
CA ARG A 26 -12.10 -0.67 1.77
C ARG A 26 -12.60 -0.27 0.38
N ARG A 27 -11.99 0.75 -0.24
CA ARG A 27 -12.43 1.27 -1.54
C ARG A 27 -11.32 1.08 -2.57
N ALA A 28 -11.71 0.72 -3.79
CA ALA A 28 -10.78 0.65 -4.91
C ALA A 28 -10.12 2.01 -5.19
N THR A 29 -10.85 3.12 -5.00
CA THR A 29 -10.30 4.47 -5.19
C THR A 29 -9.15 4.78 -4.24
N ASP A 30 -9.18 4.27 -3.01
CA ASP A 30 -8.09 4.46 -2.04
C ASP A 30 -6.85 3.67 -2.49
N LEU A 31 -7.05 2.42 -2.94
CA LEU A 31 -5.98 1.62 -3.54
C LEU A 31 -5.38 2.28 -4.79
N LYS A 32 -6.23 2.87 -5.65
CA LYS A 32 -5.79 3.61 -6.84
C LYS A 32 -4.82 4.72 -6.46
N ARG A 33 -5.19 5.55 -5.46
CA ARG A 33 -4.35 6.66 -5.01
C ARG A 33 -2.99 6.19 -4.48
N LEU A 34 -2.97 5.08 -3.74
CA LEU A 34 -1.72 4.52 -3.23
C LEU A 34 -0.84 3.96 -4.36
N LEU A 35 -1.43 3.36 -5.39
CA LEU A 35 -0.70 2.92 -6.58
C LEU A 35 -0.14 4.10 -7.39
N GLU A 36 -0.90 5.19 -7.51
CA GLU A 36 -0.46 6.42 -8.17
C GLU A 36 0.71 7.09 -7.43
N ASP A 37 0.74 7.03 -6.09
CA ASP A 37 1.86 7.53 -5.27
C ASP A 37 3.17 6.76 -5.53
N GLU A 38 3.08 5.45 -5.79
CA GLU A 38 4.20 4.61 -6.23
C GLU A 38 4.47 4.72 -7.75
N GLY A 39 3.77 5.63 -8.47
CA GLY A 39 3.99 5.91 -9.89
C GLY A 39 3.25 4.98 -10.85
N ILE A 40 2.26 4.22 -10.39
CA ILE A 40 1.50 3.27 -11.21
C ILE A 40 0.14 3.84 -11.57
N GLU A 41 -0.01 4.20 -12.85
CA GLU A 41 -1.25 4.77 -13.38
C GLU A 41 -2.20 3.67 -13.87
N ILE A 42 -3.39 3.60 -13.28
CA ILE A 42 -4.43 2.62 -13.64
C ILE A 42 -5.82 3.27 -13.67
N SER A 43 -6.63 2.93 -14.67
CA SER A 43 -8.02 3.40 -14.73
C SER A 43 -8.87 2.79 -13.61
N SER A 44 -9.78 3.59 -13.03
CA SER A 44 -10.68 3.11 -11.97
C SER A 44 -11.50 1.89 -12.41
N SER A 45 -11.93 1.83 -13.66
CA SER A 45 -12.69 0.69 -14.20
C SER A 45 -11.85 -0.59 -14.25
N GLN A 46 -10.55 -0.46 -14.59
CA GLN A 46 -9.63 -1.60 -14.60
C GLN A 46 -9.37 -2.09 -13.18
N LEU A 47 -9.12 -1.17 -12.24
CA LEU A 47 -8.89 -1.52 -10.84
C LEU A 47 -10.12 -2.17 -10.20
N SER A 48 -11.32 -1.64 -10.44
CA SER A 48 -12.55 -2.24 -9.93
C SER A 48 -12.72 -3.69 -10.41
N ARG A 49 -12.45 -3.98 -11.68
CA ARG A 49 -12.49 -5.35 -12.23
C ARG A 49 -11.43 -6.24 -11.59
N LEU A 50 -10.22 -5.71 -11.40
CA LEU A 50 -9.12 -6.42 -10.74
C LEU A 50 -9.47 -6.78 -9.29
N VAL A 51 -10.20 -5.92 -8.58
CA VAL A 51 -10.60 -6.19 -7.19
C VAL A 51 -11.73 -7.22 -7.11
N SER A 52 -12.67 -7.20 -8.05
CA SER A 52 -13.86 -8.06 -8.01
C SER A 52 -13.67 -9.44 -8.66
N SER A 53 -12.69 -9.61 -9.55
CA SER A 53 -12.60 -10.80 -10.40
C SER A 53 -11.15 -11.13 -10.74
N THR A 54 -10.88 -12.41 -11.01
CA THR A 54 -9.55 -12.88 -11.45
C THR A 54 -9.17 -12.19 -12.77
N PRO A 55 -8.06 -11.45 -12.83
CA PRO A 55 -7.63 -10.80 -14.06
C PRO A 55 -7.08 -11.82 -15.05
N GLN A 56 -7.43 -11.67 -16.33
CA GLN A 56 -6.82 -12.48 -17.39
C GLN A 56 -5.39 -12.03 -17.73
N ARG A 57 -5.07 -10.75 -17.48
CA ARG A 57 -3.76 -10.15 -17.73
C ARG A 57 -3.41 -9.24 -16.57
N LEU A 58 -2.19 -9.38 -16.07
CA LEU A 58 -1.64 -8.59 -14.99
C LEU A 58 -0.20 -8.22 -15.38
N SER A 59 0.15 -6.93 -15.36
CA SER A 59 1.51 -6.47 -15.64
C SER A 59 2.43 -6.67 -14.44
N MET A 60 3.71 -6.94 -14.68
CA MET A 60 4.69 -7.10 -13.59
C MET A 60 4.84 -5.82 -12.76
N GLU A 61 4.72 -4.64 -13.38
CA GLU A 61 4.72 -3.36 -12.66
C GLU A 61 3.54 -3.24 -11.69
N LEU A 62 2.33 -3.59 -12.13
CA LEU A 62 1.15 -3.55 -11.27
C LEU A 62 1.25 -4.57 -10.14
N LEU A 63 1.78 -5.78 -10.41
CA LEU A 63 2.01 -6.77 -9.37
C LEU A 63 3.02 -6.26 -8.33
N GLY A 64 4.14 -5.69 -8.77
CA GLY A 64 5.14 -5.06 -7.91
C GLY A 64 4.55 -3.94 -7.05
N GLY A 65 3.76 -3.06 -7.67
CA GLY A 65 3.03 -2.00 -6.99
C GLY A 65 2.05 -2.49 -5.95
N LEU A 66 1.25 -3.50 -6.28
CA LEU A 66 0.31 -4.11 -5.34
C LEU A 66 1.07 -4.69 -4.15
N MET A 67 2.14 -5.46 -4.38
CA MET A 67 2.97 -6.01 -3.30
C MET A 67 3.59 -4.92 -2.44
N ARG A 68 4.02 -3.81 -3.04
CA ARG A 68 4.67 -2.69 -2.37
C ARG A 68 3.70 -1.85 -1.52
N VAL A 69 2.59 -1.43 -2.11
CA VAL A 69 1.52 -0.66 -1.46
C VAL A 69 0.84 -1.47 -0.38
N LEU A 70 0.58 -2.74 -0.69
CA LEU A 70 -0.06 -3.61 0.27
C LEU A 70 0.96 -3.99 1.33
N ASP A 71 2.25 -4.23 1.07
CA ASP A 71 3.21 -4.87 2.00
C ASP A 71 2.92 -6.37 2.12
N CYS A 72 2.72 -7.04 0.97
CA CYS A 72 2.44 -8.48 0.84
C CYS A 72 3.36 -9.16 -0.19
N GLU A 73 3.39 -10.49 -0.18
CA GLU A 73 4.06 -11.28 -1.21
C GLU A 73 3.08 -11.72 -2.30
N ALA A 74 3.59 -12.17 -3.45
CA ALA A 74 2.76 -12.66 -4.55
C ALA A 74 1.87 -13.85 -4.15
N SER A 75 2.35 -14.70 -3.23
CA SER A 75 1.61 -15.85 -2.68
C SER A 75 0.42 -15.46 -1.80
N ASP A 76 0.37 -14.22 -1.30
CA ASP A 76 -0.78 -13.73 -0.55
C ASP A 76 -1.92 -13.33 -1.50
N LEU A 77 -1.56 -12.79 -2.68
CA LEU A 77 -2.48 -12.32 -3.72
C LEU A 77 -3.04 -13.46 -4.57
N ILE A 78 -2.24 -14.49 -4.84
CA ILE A 78 -2.63 -15.64 -5.68
C ILE A 78 -2.40 -16.92 -4.90
N ARG A 79 -3.47 -17.68 -4.66
CA ARG A 79 -3.41 -18.94 -3.91
C ARG A 79 -3.92 -20.10 -4.76
N ARG A 80 -3.22 -21.22 -4.72
CA ARG A 80 -3.73 -22.47 -5.27
C ARG A 80 -4.82 -23.03 -4.35
N VAL A 81 -5.99 -23.31 -4.92
CA VAL A 81 -7.09 -23.98 -4.24
C VAL A 81 -7.00 -25.47 -4.55
N ASP A 82 -6.69 -26.26 -3.52
CA ASP A 82 -6.84 -27.71 -3.59
C ASP A 82 -8.28 -28.04 -3.19
N ARG A 83 -8.98 -28.76 -4.07
CA ARG A 83 -10.44 -29.02 -4.00
C ARG A 83 -10.92 -29.69 -2.69
N GLU A 84 -10.00 -30.20 -1.88
CA GLU A 84 -10.26 -30.91 -0.61
C GLU A 84 -10.04 -30.04 0.65
N SER A 85 -9.52 -28.81 0.52
CA SER A 85 -9.09 -28.00 1.67
C SER A 85 -9.87 -26.69 1.81
N ASN A 86 -11.16 -26.79 2.13
CA ASN A 86 -11.87 -25.67 2.76
C ASN A 86 -11.42 -25.56 4.23
N THR A 87 -10.18 -25.12 4.44
CA THR A 87 -9.71 -24.71 5.77
C THR A 87 -9.43 -23.22 5.72
N THR A 88 -10.25 -22.50 6.49
CA THR A 88 -10.16 -21.08 6.82
C THR A 88 -8.73 -20.54 6.73
N PRO A 89 -8.45 -19.46 5.96
CA PRO A 89 -7.13 -18.88 5.93
C PRO A 89 -6.82 -18.24 7.29
N THR A 90 -6.05 -18.96 8.10
CA THR A 90 -5.39 -18.40 9.28
C THR A 90 -4.44 -17.28 8.80
N PRO A 91 -4.51 -16.06 9.37
CA PRO A 91 -3.53 -15.02 9.08
C PRO A 91 -2.17 -15.50 9.55
N LYS A 92 -1.22 -15.70 8.62
CA LYS A 92 0.17 -15.94 8.99
C LYS A 92 0.71 -14.67 9.65
N PRO A 93 1.23 -14.73 10.89
CA PRO A 93 1.82 -13.56 11.53
C PRO A 93 3.08 -13.13 10.78
N THR A 94 3.09 -11.85 10.46
CA THR A 94 4.16 -11.07 9.85
C THR A 94 5.47 -11.23 10.62
N VAL A 95 6.54 -11.70 9.99
CA VAL A 95 7.90 -11.52 10.53
C VAL A 95 8.46 -10.20 9.99
N LYS A 96 8.13 -9.12 10.70
CA LYS A 96 8.88 -7.86 10.61
C LYS A 96 10.28 -8.09 11.20
N LYS A 97 11.33 -8.08 10.38
CA LYS A 97 12.71 -7.94 10.86
C LYS A 97 13.34 -6.68 10.28
N LYS A 98 13.23 -5.55 10.99
CA LYS A 98 14.30 -4.52 11.09
C LYS A 98 14.17 -3.72 12.40
N LYS A 99 14.89 -4.15 13.43
CA LYS A 99 15.50 -3.26 14.44
C LYS A 99 16.64 -4.01 15.14
N ALA A 100 17.87 -3.71 14.72
CA ALA A 100 19.06 -3.86 15.53
C ALA A 100 19.82 -2.54 15.45
N ILE A 101 19.43 -1.60 16.32
CA ILE A 101 20.26 -0.47 16.69
C ILE A 101 20.96 -0.89 17.98
N ILE A 102 22.29 -0.89 18.01
CA ILE A 102 23.20 -0.70 19.16
C ILE A 102 24.65 -0.97 18.72
N ARG A 103 25.48 0.08 18.77
CA ARG A 103 26.94 0.16 19.10
C ARG A 103 27.48 1.47 18.45
N GLN A 104 28.15 2.45 19.07
CA GLN A 104 28.83 2.64 20.37
C GLN A 104 29.18 4.16 20.57
N ARG A 105 28.93 4.70 21.79
CA ARG A 105 29.70 5.65 22.66
C ARG A 105 30.57 6.79 22.04
N LYS A 106 30.26 8.10 22.25
CA LYS A 106 30.73 9.12 23.29
C LYS A 106 32.15 9.72 23.03
N PRO A 107 32.55 10.95 23.47
CA PRO A 107 31.87 12.03 24.24
C PRO A 107 32.15 13.51 23.80
N ALA A 108 31.57 14.45 24.58
CA ALA A 108 32.02 15.82 24.92
C ALA A 108 31.82 17.00 23.93
N SER A 109 30.88 17.91 24.25
CA SER A 109 31.21 19.20 24.86
C SER A 109 29.93 19.93 25.30
N GLN A 110 29.86 20.28 26.57
CA GLN A 110 28.88 21.21 27.13
C GLN A 110 29.43 22.62 26.99
N LYS A 111 28.63 23.56 26.49
CA LYS A 111 28.70 24.93 27.02
C LYS A 111 27.32 25.59 27.00
N THR A 112 26.90 25.90 28.21
CA THR A 112 25.84 26.84 28.62
C THR A 112 26.22 28.26 28.22
N GLU A 113 25.28 29.20 28.40
CA GLU A 113 25.34 30.68 28.26
C GLU A 113 24.67 31.15 26.95
N GLU A 114 23.39 31.55 26.96
CA GLU A 114 22.77 32.71 27.62
C GLU A 114 23.07 34.04 26.90
N ALA A 115 21.98 34.72 26.50
CA ALA A 115 21.82 36.14 26.18
C ALA A 115 22.71 36.81 25.09
N ALA A 116 22.08 37.20 23.97
CA ALA A 116 22.08 38.58 23.47
C ALA A 116 21.18 38.71 22.23
N GLU A 117 20.06 39.40 22.43
CA GLU A 117 19.52 40.48 21.58
C GLU A 117 19.49 40.34 20.04
N SER A 118 18.24 40.38 19.55
CA SER A 118 17.74 41.18 18.44
C SER A 118 18.55 41.28 17.16
N LEU A 119 17.92 40.88 16.04
CA LEU A 119 17.79 41.70 14.83
C LEU A 119 16.68 41.12 13.93
N THR A 120 15.51 41.78 14.02
CA THR A 120 14.43 41.97 13.04
C THR A 120 14.30 41.08 11.79
N GLY A 121 13.09 40.52 11.60
CA GLY A 121 12.55 40.05 10.31
C GLY A 121 11.02 39.85 10.40
N PRO A 122 10.21 40.31 9.43
CA PRO A 122 8.84 40.76 9.70
C PRO A 122 7.79 39.66 9.81
N LYS A 123 6.83 39.89 10.71
CA LYS A 123 5.59 39.12 10.91
C LYS A 123 4.78 39.06 9.60
N VAL A 124 4.80 37.92 8.90
CA VAL A 124 3.91 37.69 7.74
C VAL A 124 2.49 37.50 8.26
N ALA A 125 1.63 38.50 8.02
CA ALA A 125 0.20 38.43 8.27
C ALA A 125 -0.51 37.62 7.17
N PRO A 126 -1.60 36.89 7.47
CA PRO A 126 -2.35 36.14 6.47
C PRO A 126 -3.08 37.09 5.50
N PHE A 127 -3.07 36.75 4.22
CA PHE A 127 -3.73 37.51 3.14
C PHE A 127 -5.25 37.60 3.36
N PRO A 128 -5.88 38.76 3.13
CA PRO A 128 -7.33 38.92 3.21
C PRO A 128 -8.04 38.26 2.01
N ILE A 129 -9.07 37.48 2.31
CA ILE A 129 -9.94 36.82 1.32
C ILE A 129 -10.98 37.84 0.83
N PRO A 130 -11.11 38.10 -0.49
CA PRO A 130 -12.13 38.99 -1.00
C PRO A 130 -13.53 38.37 -0.83
N LYS A 131 -14.45 39.10 -0.19
CA LYS A 131 -15.88 38.77 -0.15
C LYS A 131 -16.49 39.04 -1.52
N ARG A 132 -17.02 38.00 -2.16
CA ARG A 132 -17.81 38.13 -3.39
C ARG A 132 -19.24 38.47 -3.00
N GLU A 133 -19.67 39.69 -3.26
CA GLU A 133 -21.06 40.13 -3.15
C GLU A 133 -21.51 40.65 -4.53
N LYS A 134 -22.32 39.86 -5.24
CA LYS A 134 -23.72 40.12 -5.60
C LYS A 134 -24.22 39.04 -6.54
#